data_AF-A0A850EPS7-F1
#
_entry.id   AF-A0A850EPS7-F1
#
_cell.length_a   1.000
_cell.length_b   1.000
_cell.length_c   1.000
_cell.angle_alpha   90.00
_cell.angle_beta   90.00
_cell.angle_gamma   90.00
#
_symmetry.space_group_name_H-M   'P 1'
#
loop_
_entity.id
_entity.type
_entity.pdbx_description
1 polymer ?
#
loop_
_entity_poly.entity_id
_entity_poly.type
_entity_poly.pdbx_seq_one_letter_code
_entity_poly.pdbx_strand_id
1 'polypeptide(L)'
;MNKLTRNPYIADRCYEYEMSSSRGDHYRILIGTPVEEAPVNGYPVIYALDGDALFQTVAETVRLQTRKPKGLGPVLVIGIGYPSKEPFDMNRRCLDFTIPAEGSVLPARPEGRPWPPHGGADQFLDFIERELKPVIAGEWPIDSSRQLIVGHSLGGLLVLHALFARPHLFTHYAAGSPSTWWAEDKIFEEQMQFTQTWQSSATIRLQLTTGARELPHMLDGSDRMGQAMRALSDRGITTDVIRFEDEDHVSVLPGMLARLPRFIWS
;
A
#
# COMPACT_ATOMS: atom_id res chain seq x y z
N MET A 1 -28.58 31.48 24.37
CA MET A 1 -28.25 30.04 24.35
C MET A 1 -27.60 29.74 23.01
N ASN A 2 -26.42 29.14 22.99
CA ASN A 2 -25.80 28.70 21.75
C ASN A 2 -26.48 27.39 21.31
N LYS A 3 -26.86 27.28 20.02
CA LYS A 3 -27.51 26.09 19.45
C LYS A 3 -26.53 25.41 18.49
N LEU A 4 -26.26 24.12 18.71
CA LEU A 4 -25.51 23.29 17.76
C LEU A 4 -26.46 22.82 16.65
N THR A 5 -26.00 22.89 15.40
CA THR A 5 -26.70 22.37 14.23
C THR A 5 -25.85 21.26 13.60
N ARG A 6 -26.48 20.11 13.32
CA ARG A 6 -25.83 18.96 12.70
C ARG A 6 -25.86 19.10 11.18
N ASN A 7 -24.69 19.13 10.55
CA ASN A 7 -24.52 19.00 9.10
C ASN A 7 -23.56 17.83 8.82
N PRO A 8 -23.82 16.97 7.83
CA PRO A 8 -22.86 15.95 7.42
C PRO A 8 -21.61 16.62 6.87
N TYR A 9 -20.44 16.08 7.21
CA TYR A 9 -19.18 16.49 6.61
C TYR A 9 -18.95 15.70 5.33
N ILE A 10 -18.79 16.38 4.20
CA ILE A 10 -18.46 15.79 2.91
C ILE A 10 -17.02 16.22 2.60
N ALA A 11 -16.13 15.24 2.48
CA ALA A 11 -14.75 15.49 2.11
C ALA A 11 -14.70 16.04 0.68
N ASP A 12 -14.09 17.20 0.50
CA ASP A 12 -13.97 17.84 -0.81
C ASP A 12 -13.11 16.99 -1.75
N ARG A 13 -13.54 16.88 -3.02
CA ARG A 13 -12.85 16.14 -4.10
C ARG A 13 -12.52 14.67 -3.81
N CYS A 14 -13.22 14.05 -2.86
CA CYS A 14 -13.14 12.63 -2.55
C CYS A 14 -14.42 11.91 -2.96
N TYR A 15 -14.29 10.85 -3.75
CA TYR A 15 -15.42 10.14 -4.36
C TYR A 15 -15.34 8.64 -4.08
N GLU A 16 -16.49 7.98 -4.06
CA GLU A 16 -16.63 6.54 -3.92
C GLU A 16 -17.19 5.96 -5.22
N TYR A 17 -16.56 4.88 -5.70
CA TYR A 17 -17.00 4.10 -6.85
C TYR A 17 -17.07 2.62 -6.46
N GLU A 18 -17.99 1.89 -7.07
CA GLU A 18 -18.06 0.44 -6.97
C GLU A 18 -17.46 -0.17 -8.24
N MET A 19 -16.60 -1.17 -8.08
CA MET A 19 -16.01 -1.89 -9.19
C MET A 19 -16.14 -3.39 -8.96
N SER A 20 -16.61 -4.12 -9.97
CA SER A 20 -16.63 -5.58 -9.96
C SER A 20 -15.53 -6.09 -10.87
N SER A 21 -14.69 -6.99 -10.36
CA SER A 21 -13.67 -7.63 -11.18
C SER A 21 -14.31 -8.60 -12.18
N SER A 22 -13.55 -8.97 -13.22
CA SER A 22 -13.90 -10.02 -14.18
C SER A 22 -14.25 -11.37 -13.54
N ARG A 23 -13.80 -11.58 -12.29
CA ARG A 23 -14.02 -12.80 -11.50
C ARG A 23 -15.23 -12.73 -10.57
N GLY A 24 -15.91 -11.59 -10.52
CA GLY A 24 -17.08 -11.36 -9.67
C GLY A 24 -16.76 -10.82 -8.27
N ASP A 25 -15.49 -10.59 -7.93
CA ASP A 25 -15.13 -9.92 -6.67
C ASP A 25 -15.47 -8.43 -6.74
N HIS A 26 -16.15 -7.92 -5.71
CA HIS A 26 -16.56 -6.52 -5.62
C HIS A 26 -15.58 -5.71 -4.75
N TYR A 27 -15.24 -4.51 -5.22
CA TYR A 27 -14.35 -3.56 -4.57
C TYR A 27 -14.99 -2.19 -4.47
N ARG A 28 -14.59 -1.45 -3.43
CA ARG A 28 -14.92 -0.04 -3.28
C ARG A 28 -13.68 0.78 -3.60
N ILE A 29 -13.75 1.58 -4.64
CA ILE A 29 -12.64 2.41 -5.10
C ILE A 29 -12.88 3.85 -4.64
N LEU A 30 -12.02 4.33 -3.76
CA LEU A 30 -12.05 5.68 -3.21
C LEU A 30 -11.07 6.55 -3.99
N ILE A 31 -11.51 7.68 -4.52
CA ILE A 31 -10.68 8.52 -5.39
C ILE A 31 -10.61 9.94 -4.83
N GLY A 32 -9.40 10.36 -4.47
CA GLY A 32 -9.07 11.73 -4.07
C GLY A 32 -8.40 12.45 -5.22
N THR A 33 -9.11 13.40 -5.84
CA THR A 33 -8.64 14.09 -7.04
C THR A 33 -7.87 15.38 -6.71
N PRO A 34 -6.74 15.67 -7.38
CA PRO A 34 -6.01 16.91 -7.18
C PRO A 34 -6.83 18.15 -7.57
N VAL A 35 -6.52 19.30 -6.99
CA VAL A 35 -7.14 20.60 -7.36
C VAL A 35 -6.58 21.14 -8.67
N GLU A 36 -5.27 20.96 -8.88
CA GLU A 36 -4.53 21.46 -10.03
C GLU A 36 -4.62 20.50 -11.21
N GLU A 37 -4.45 21.02 -12.43
CA GLU A 37 -4.36 20.20 -13.64
C GLU A 37 -3.15 19.26 -13.63
N ALA A 38 -3.22 18.22 -14.45
CA ALA A 38 -2.15 17.26 -14.59
C ALA A 38 -0.88 17.91 -15.13
N PRO A 39 0.30 17.58 -14.58
CA PRO A 39 1.57 17.86 -15.24
C PRO A 39 1.61 17.26 -16.65
N VAL A 40 2.54 17.72 -17.48
CA VAL A 40 2.72 17.23 -18.87
C VAL A 40 2.86 15.70 -18.94
N ASN A 41 3.50 15.09 -17.94
CA ASN A 41 3.72 13.65 -17.89
C ASN A 41 2.56 12.89 -17.22
N GLY A 42 1.49 13.57 -16.80
CA GLY A 42 0.40 13.00 -16.01
C GLY A 42 0.56 13.18 -14.49
N TYR A 43 -0.44 12.76 -13.72
CA TYR A 43 -0.39 12.76 -12.26
C TYR A 43 0.43 11.58 -11.76
N PRO A 44 1.33 11.80 -10.79
CA PRO A 44 1.73 10.76 -9.86
C PRO A 44 0.50 10.19 -9.15
N VAL A 45 0.48 8.87 -8.92
CA VAL A 45 -0.67 8.18 -8.31
C VAL A 45 -0.26 7.30 -7.15
N ILE A 46 -0.99 7.42 -6.03
CA ILE A 46 -0.86 6.57 -4.84
C ILE A 46 -2.03 5.60 -4.78
N TYR A 47 -1.75 4.31 -4.87
CA TYR A 47 -2.69 3.22 -4.62
C TYR A 47 -2.55 2.76 -3.16
N ALA A 48 -3.55 3.07 -2.34
CA ALA A 48 -3.62 2.69 -0.94
C ALA A 48 -4.46 1.43 -0.75
N LEU A 49 -3.82 0.35 -0.31
CA LEU A 49 -4.47 -0.87 0.17
C LEU A 49 -5.24 -0.58 1.47
N ASP A 50 -6.13 -1.49 1.88
CA ASP A 50 -7.01 -1.26 3.04
C ASP A 50 -7.65 0.15 2.96
N GLY A 51 -8.22 0.49 1.79
CA GLY A 51 -8.63 1.85 1.45
C GLY A 51 -9.56 2.48 2.49
N ASP A 52 -10.37 1.65 3.15
CA ASP A 52 -11.24 2.03 4.26
C ASP A 52 -10.52 2.58 5.49
N ALA A 53 -9.31 2.10 5.78
CA ALA A 53 -8.47 2.60 6.85
C ALA A 53 -7.52 3.72 6.39
N LEU A 54 -6.94 3.60 5.20
CA LEU A 54 -5.81 4.45 4.79
C LEU A 54 -6.22 5.69 3.99
N PHE A 55 -7.27 5.59 3.17
CA PHE A 55 -7.55 6.58 2.11
C PHE A 55 -7.70 8.00 2.63
N GLN A 56 -8.51 8.23 3.67
CA GLN A 56 -8.79 9.58 4.16
C GLN A 56 -7.53 10.27 4.69
N THR A 57 -6.69 9.55 5.41
CA THR A 57 -5.41 10.07 5.92
C THR A 57 -4.46 10.40 4.77
N VAL A 58 -4.38 9.54 3.75
CA VAL A 58 -3.54 9.79 2.56
C VAL A 58 -4.06 10.99 1.77
N ALA A 59 -5.37 11.03 1.49
CA ALA A 59 -6.01 12.11 0.74
C ALA A 59 -5.81 13.47 1.43
N GLU A 60 -6.02 13.54 2.75
CA GLU A 60 -5.81 14.77 3.50
C GLU A 60 -4.34 15.17 3.56
N THR A 61 -3.43 14.21 3.74
CA THR A 61 -1.98 14.45 3.72
C THR A 61 -1.54 15.01 2.37
N VAL A 62 -2.01 14.43 1.26
CA VAL A 62 -1.77 14.95 -0.09
C VAL A 62 -2.33 16.35 -0.24
N ARG A 63 -3.57 16.59 0.18
CA ARG A 63 -4.22 17.91 0.11
C ARG A 63 -3.42 18.97 0.86
N LEU A 64 -2.90 18.65 2.05
CA LEU A 64 -2.09 19.57 2.85
C LEU A 64 -0.72 19.85 2.21
N GLN A 65 -0.05 18.82 1.69
CA GLN A 65 1.32 18.94 1.17
C GLN A 65 1.40 19.48 -0.26
N THR A 66 0.30 19.48 -1.02
CA THR A 66 0.23 20.04 -2.38
C THR A 66 -0.26 21.49 -2.42
N ARG A 67 -0.65 22.06 -1.26
CA ARG A 67 -1.13 23.46 -1.16
C ARG A 67 -0.14 24.49 -1.69
N LYS A 68 -0.59 25.32 -2.64
CA LYS A 68 0.15 26.44 -3.21
C LYS A 68 0.33 27.62 -2.23
N PRO A 69 1.38 28.44 -2.39
CA PRO A 69 2.33 28.49 -3.52
C PRO A 69 3.56 27.58 -3.42
N LYS A 70 3.80 26.91 -2.28
CA LYS A 70 5.05 26.15 -2.02
C LYS A 70 4.89 24.63 -1.93
N GLY A 71 3.67 24.12 -2.06
CA GLY A 71 3.39 22.68 -2.00
C GLY A 71 3.96 21.90 -3.17
N LEU A 72 4.01 20.58 -3.01
CA LEU A 72 4.38 19.61 -4.04
C LEU A 72 3.45 19.73 -5.26
N GLY A 73 3.82 19.05 -6.35
CA GLY A 73 2.92 18.89 -7.49
C GLY A 73 1.69 18.04 -7.14
N PRO A 74 0.61 18.12 -7.93
CA PRO A 74 -0.63 17.40 -7.65
C PRO A 74 -0.43 15.88 -7.68
N VAL A 75 -1.13 15.15 -6.80
CA VAL A 75 -1.04 13.68 -6.68
C VAL A 75 -2.43 13.08 -6.62
N LEU A 76 -2.72 12.11 -7.48
CA LEU A 76 -3.97 11.35 -7.46
C LEU A 76 -3.91 10.28 -6.37
N VAL A 77 -4.97 10.12 -5.59
CA VAL A 77 -5.04 9.10 -4.53
C VAL A 77 -6.16 8.11 -4.82
N ILE A 78 -5.83 6.83 -4.88
CA ILE A 78 -6.75 5.72 -5.13
C ILE A 78 -6.71 4.79 -3.92
N GLY A 79 -7.78 4.77 -3.11
CA GLY A 79 -7.98 3.78 -2.05
C GLY A 79 -8.71 2.55 -2.59
N ILE A 80 -8.18 1.36 -2.30
CA ILE A 80 -8.79 0.09 -2.67
C ILE A 80 -9.37 -0.54 -1.41
N GLY A 81 -10.68 -0.38 -1.23
CA GLY A 81 -11.44 -0.88 -0.09
C GLY A 81 -12.46 -1.93 -0.49
N TYR A 82 -13.32 -2.27 0.46
CA TYR A 82 -14.28 -3.36 0.34
C TYR A 82 -15.72 -2.88 0.55
N PRO A 83 -16.73 -3.61 0.04
CA PRO A 83 -18.14 -3.25 0.27
C PRO A 83 -18.55 -3.19 1.74
N SER A 84 -17.85 -3.91 2.63
CA SER A 84 -18.10 -3.91 4.07
C SER A 84 -17.87 -2.56 4.74
N LYS A 85 -17.01 -1.71 4.16
CA LYS A 85 -16.58 -0.41 4.71
C LYS A 85 -15.90 -0.47 6.08
N GLU A 86 -15.55 -1.67 6.54
CA GLU A 86 -14.76 -1.85 7.74
C GLU A 86 -13.33 -1.38 7.47
N PRO A 87 -12.66 -0.70 8.43
CA PRO A 87 -11.27 -0.27 8.25
C PRO A 87 -10.35 -1.42 7.80
N PHE A 88 -10.59 -2.63 8.33
CA PHE A 88 -9.89 -3.85 7.96
C PHE A 88 -10.87 -5.01 7.79
N ASP A 89 -11.32 -5.27 6.57
CA ASP A 89 -12.14 -6.44 6.24
C ASP A 89 -11.29 -7.71 6.32
N MET A 90 -11.31 -8.40 7.47
CA MET A 90 -10.43 -9.52 7.71
C MET A 90 -10.62 -10.71 6.78
N ASN A 91 -11.80 -10.90 6.19
CA ASN A 91 -12.00 -12.00 5.25
C ASN A 91 -11.38 -11.65 3.90
N ARG A 92 -11.67 -10.46 3.38
CA ARG A 92 -11.19 -10.03 2.07
C ARG A 92 -9.70 -9.71 2.07
N ARG A 93 -9.22 -8.95 3.05
CA ARG A 93 -7.79 -8.59 3.09
C ARG A 93 -6.88 -9.78 3.34
N CYS A 94 -7.34 -10.77 4.11
CA CYS A 94 -6.56 -11.99 4.31
C CYS A 94 -6.46 -12.76 3.00
N LEU A 95 -7.55 -12.84 2.22
CA LEU A 95 -7.53 -13.44 0.89
C LEU A 95 -6.58 -12.66 -0.03
N ASP A 96 -6.86 -11.38 -0.22
CA ASP A 96 -6.25 -10.55 -1.24
C ASP A 96 -4.77 -10.23 -1.00
N PHE A 97 -4.30 -10.25 0.26
CA PHE A 97 -2.96 -9.75 0.58
C PHE A 97 -1.93 -10.83 0.94
N THR A 98 -2.35 -12.09 1.02
CA THR A 98 -1.47 -13.17 1.46
C THR A 98 -1.04 -14.08 0.31
N ILE A 99 0.22 -14.46 0.33
CA ILE A 99 0.81 -15.46 -0.57
C ILE A 99 0.20 -16.84 -0.22
N PRO A 100 -0.10 -17.70 -1.22
CA PRO A 100 -0.56 -19.06 -0.96
C PRO A 100 0.32 -19.80 0.04
N ALA A 101 -0.33 -20.36 1.06
CA ALA A 101 0.32 -21.12 2.12
C ALA A 101 -0.54 -22.32 2.50
N GLU A 102 0.11 -23.43 2.84
CA GLU A 102 -0.58 -24.54 3.48
C GLU A 102 -0.99 -24.15 4.90
N GLY A 103 -2.12 -24.64 5.40
CA GLY A 103 -2.61 -24.25 6.73
C GLY A 103 -1.68 -24.62 7.89
N SER A 104 -0.79 -25.60 7.69
CA SER A 104 0.19 -26.09 8.67
C SER A 104 1.29 -25.08 9.00
N VAL A 105 1.62 -24.17 8.09
CA VAL A 105 2.69 -23.17 8.24
C VAL A 105 2.18 -21.82 8.75
N LEU A 106 0.88 -21.71 9.04
CA LEU A 106 0.28 -20.50 9.59
C LEU A 106 0.25 -20.57 11.13
N PRO A 107 0.57 -19.47 11.83
CA PRO A 107 0.52 -19.48 13.29
C PRO A 107 -0.91 -19.68 13.79
N ALA A 108 -1.05 -20.30 14.96
CA ALA A 108 -2.35 -20.48 15.59
C ALA A 108 -2.99 -19.11 15.88
N ARG A 109 -4.26 -18.95 15.49
CA ARG A 109 -5.03 -17.75 15.88
C ARG A 109 -5.53 -17.89 17.32
N PRO A 110 -5.81 -16.75 17.99
CA PRO A 110 -6.43 -16.76 19.32
C PRO A 110 -7.66 -17.67 19.35
N GLU A 111 -7.82 -18.41 20.45
CA GLU A 111 -8.95 -19.31 20.68
C GLU A 111 -9.07 -20.47 19.67
N GLY A 112 -8.01 -20.78 18.90
CA GLY A 112 -8.03 -21.86 17.92
C GLY A 112 -8.94 -21.60 16.72
N ARG A 113 -9.31 -20.34 16.48
CA ARG A 113 -10.14 -19.96 15.33
C ARG A 113 -9.41 -20.28 14.02
N PRO A 114 -10.12 -20.78 12.98
CA PRO A 114 -9.48 -20.99 11.68
C PRO A 114 -9.05 -19.65 11.07
N TRP A 115 -8.06 -19.71 10.18
CA TRP A 115 -7.72 -18.57 9.34
C TRP A 115 -8.89 -18.24 8.38
N PRO A 116 -9.13 -16.95 8.07
CA PRO A 116 -10.02 -16.58 6.98
C PRO A 116 -9.47 -17.11 5.64
N PRO A 117 -10.23 -17.04 4.55
CA PRO A 117 -9.69 -17.29 3.22
C PRO A 117 -8.38 -16.50 2.99
N HIS A 118 -7.40 -17.14 2.37
CA HIS A 118 -6.03 -16.62 2.20
C HIS A 118 -5.41 -17.16 0.90
N GLY A 119 -4.31 -16.56 0.43
CA GLY A 119 -3.57 -17.02 -0.75
C GLY A 119 -4.01 -16.41 -2.07
N GLY A 120 -4.72 -15.29 -2.05
CA GLY A 120 -5.26 -14.59 -3.23
C GLY A 120 -4.38 -13.48 -3.78
N ALA A 121 -3.17 -13.26 -3.26
CA ALA A 121 -2.30 -12.13 -3.63
C ALA A 121 -2.14 -11.92 -5.14
N ASP A 122 -1.81 -12.98 -5.89
CA ASP A 122 -1.67 -12.90 -7.35
C ASP A 122 -2.96 -12.51 -8.08
N GLN A 123 -4.10 -12.96 -7.55
CA GLN A 123 -5.41 -12.70 -8.14
C GLN A 123 -5.83 -11.25 -7.92
N PHE A 124 -5.50 -10.72 -6.74
CA PHE A 124 -5.72 -9.32 -6.43
C PHE A 124 -4.75 -8.40 -7.19
N LEU A 125 -3.49 -8.81 -7.38
CA LEU A 125 -2.56 -8.09 -8.27
C LEU A 125 -2.99 -8.15 -9.74
N ASP A 126 -3.57 -9.26 -10.20
CA ASP A 126 -4.18 -9.35 -11.54
C ASP A 126 -5.32 -8.32 -11.70
N PHE A 127 -6.19 -8.20 -10.70
CA PHE A 127 -7.25 -7.18 -10.70
C PHE A 127 -6.65 -5.77 -10.77
N ILE A 128 -5.64 -5.45 -9.94
CA ILE A 128 -5.01 -4.14 -9.96
C ILE A 128 -4.38 -3.87 -11.34
N GLU A 129 -3.59 -4.80 -11.86
CA GLU A 129 -2.82 -4.65 -13.09
C GLU A 129 -3.70 -4.56 -14.33
N ARG A 130 -4.66 -5.48 -14.47
CA ARG A 130 -5.39 -5.70 -15.72
C ARG A 130 -6.75 -5.02 -15.77
N GLU A 131 -7.27 -4.58 -14.62
CA GLU A 131 -8.62 -4.03 -14.53
C GLU A 131 -8.60 -2.63 -13.93
N LEU A 132 -8.15 -2.46 -12.69
CA LEU A 132 -8.21 -1.17 -12.01
C LEU A 132 -7.30 -0.11 -12.66
N LYS A 133 -6.01 -0.41 -12.84
CA LYS A 133 -5.06 0.56 -13.40
C LYS A 133 -5.45 1.03 -14.81
N PRO A 134 -5.90 0.17 -15.75
CA PRO A 134 -6.43 0.60 -17.03
C PRO A 134 -7.66 1.52 -16.93
N VAL A 135 -8.60 1.24 -16.02
CA VAL A 135 -9.75 2.13 -15.79
C VAL A 135 -9.30 3.50 -15.28
N ILE A 136 -8.41 3.55 -14.29
CA ILE A 136 -7.86 4.81 -13.77
C ILE A 136 -7.12 5.58 -14.88
N ALA A 137 -6.32 4.92 -15.71
CA ALA A 137 -5.59 5.55 -16.80
C ALA A 137 -6.47 6.03 -17.96
N GLY A 138 -7.68 5.48 -18.10
CA GLY A 138 -8.69 5.96 -19.06
C GLY A 138 -9.35 7.29 -18.64
N GLU A 139 -9.44 7.53 -17.33
CA GLU A 139 -10.10 8.70 -16.74
C GLU A 139 -9.14 9.83 -16.40
N TRP A 140 -7.88 9.50 -16.05
CA TRP A 140 -6.85 10.49 -15.70
C TRP A 140 -5.54 10.21 -16.44
N PRO A 141 -4.81 11.26 -16.90
CA PRO A 141 -3.45 11.08 -17.38
C PRO A 141 -2.53 10.69 -16.22
N ILE A 142 -1.92 9.50 -16.28
CA ILE A 142 -1.07 8.95 -15.22
C ILE A 142 0.40 9.04 -15.60
N ASP A 143 1.22 9.54 -14.67
CA ASP A 143 2.68 9.51 -14.79
C ASP A 143 3.19 8.09 -14.57
N SER A 144 3.55 7.41 -15.67
CA SER A 144 4.01 6.03 -15.63
C SER A 144 5.30 5.86 -14.83
N SER A 145 6.10 6.93 -14.65
CA SER A 145 7.32 6.94 -13.85
C SER A 145 7.07 7.12 -12.34
N ARG A 146 5.84 7.45 -11.93
CA ARG A 146 5.48 7.73 -10.54
C ARG A 146 4.16 7.09 -10.15
N GLN A 147 4.24 5.79 -9.90
CA GLN A 147 3.12 5.00 -9.42
C GLN A 147 3.55 4.33 -8.11
N LEU A 148 2.82 4.63 -7.04
CA LEU A 148 3.11 4.16 -5.69
C LEU A 148 2.04 3.19 -5.23
N ILE A 149 2.43 2.05 -4.66
CA ILE A 149 1.55 1.21 -3.85
C ILE A 149 1.93 1.32 -2.37
N VAL A 150 0.94 1.48 -1.49
CA VAL A 150 1.13 1.55 -0.04
C VAL A 150 0.21 0.57 0.67
N GLY A 151 0.76 -0.11 1.68
CA GLY A 151 0.01 -1.03 2.53
C GLY A 151 0.70 -1.23 3.87
N HIS A 152 -0.09 -1.68 4.85
CA HIS A 152 0.35 -1.91 6.22
C HIS A 152 0.06 -3.34 6.68
N SER A 153 0.94 -3.95 7.49
CA SER A 153 0.75 -5.31 8.01
C SER A 153 0.65 -6.32 6.86
N LEU A 154 -0.49 -7.03 6.70
CA LEU A 154 -0.74 -7.85 5.51
C LEU A 154 -0.69 -7.04 4.21
N GLY A 155 -1.15 -5.78 4.21
CA GLY A 155 -0.98 -4.90 3.05
C GLY A 155 0.50 -4.61 2.75
N GLY A 156 1.34 -4.50 3.79
CA GLY A 156 2.79 -4.37 3.62
C GLY A 156 3.43 -5.64 3.05
N LEU A 157 2.93 -6.82 3.45
CA LEU A 157 3.29 -8.09 2.83
C LEU A 157 2.94 -8.12 1.34
N LEU A 158 1.73 -7.70 0.96
CA LEU A 158 1.34 -7.61 -0.45
C LEU A 158 2.21 -6.63 -1.23
N VAL A 159 2.57 -5.48 -0.65
CA VAL A 159 3.49 -4.51 -1.29
C VAL A 159 4.83 -5.16 -1.61
N LEU A 160 5.38 -5.94 -0.67
CA LEU A 160 6.63 -6.68 -0.90
C LEU A 160 6.45 -7.77 -1.97
N HIS A 161 5.38 -8.55 -1.89
CA HIS A 161 5.06 -9.55 -2.90
C HIS A 161 4.92 -8.93 -4.30
N ALA A 162 4.23 -7.78 -4.42
CA ALA A 162 4.10 -7.05 -5.67
C ALA A 162 5.46 -6.60 -6.22
N LEU A 163 6.39 -6.17 -5.36
CA LEU A 163 7.75 -5.84 -5.76
C LEU A 163 8.51 -7.06 -6.29
N PHE A 164 8.42 -8.20 -5.60
CA PHE A 164 9.22 -9.37 -5.95
C PHE A 164 8.64 -10.15 -7.14
N ALA A 165 7.32 -10.29 -7.20
CA ALA A 165 6.64 -11.03 -8.26
C ALA A 165 6.41 -10.19 -9.53
N ARG A 166 6.14 -8.88 -9.37
CA ARG A 166 5.71 -7.99 -10.48
C ARG A 166 6.29 -6.58 -10.36
N PRO A 167 7.64 -6.44 -10.38
CA PRO A 167 8.33 -5.16 -10.18
C PRO A 167 7.97 -4.06 -11.19
N HIS A 168 7.34 -4.39 -12.32
CA HIS A 168 6.90 -3.43 -13.33
C HIS A 168 5.59 -2.71 -12.96
N LEU A 169 4.86 -3.17 -11.95
CA LEU A 169 3.56 -2.59 -11.59
C LEU A 169 3.69 -1.19 -10.99
N PHE A 170 4.73 -0.94 -10.22
CA PHE A 170 4.91 0.32 -9.51
C PHE A 170 6.37 0.76 -9.59
N THR A 171 6.60 2.06 -9.48
CA THR A 171 7.96 2.61 -9.34
C THR A 171 8.31 2.87 -7.88
N HIS A 172 7.28 3.01 -7.03
CA HIS A 172 7.42 3.26 -5.60
C HIS A 172 6.62 2.24 -4.80
N TYR A 173 7.25 1.69 -3.77
CA TYR A 173 6.66 0.71 -2.87
C TYR A 173 6.79 1.22 -1.44
N ALA A 174 5.69 1.37 -0.72
CA ALA A 174 5.69 1.77 0.68
C ALA A 174 5.09 0.65 1.54
N ALA A 175 5.95 -0.15 2.16
CA ALA A 175 5.57 -1.27 3.02
C ALA A 175 5.70 -0.87 4.50
N GLY A 176 4.56 -0.73 5.16
CA GLY A 176 4.48 -0.42 6.58
C GLY A 176 4.31 -1.67 7.41
N SER A 177 5.17 -1.85 8.40
CA SER A 177 5.16 -2.97 9.34
C SER A 177 4.84 -4.30 8.66
N PRO A 178 5.53 -4.65 7.55
CA PRO A 178 5.11 -5.75 6.70
C PRO A 178 5.10 -7.06 7.48
N SER A 179 4.04 -7.84 7.35
CA SER A 179 3.87 -9.15 8.02
C SER A 179 4.78 -10.23 7.40
N THR A 180 6.09 -10.01 7.49
CA THR A 180 7.12 -10.88 6.94
C THR A 180 7.13 -12.27 7.56
N TRP A 181 6.60 -12.40 8.78
CA TRP A 181 6.40 -13.66 9.50
C TRP A 181 5.35 -14.59 8.88
N TRP A 182 4.55 -14.10 7.92
CA TRP A 182 3.49 -14.88 7.30
C TRP A 182 4.02 -16.16 6.65
N ALA A 183 3.33 -17.28 6.92
CA ALA A 183 3.62 -18.59 6.34
C ALA A 183 5.08 -19.02 6.48
N GLU A 184 5.61 -19.00 7.71
CA GLU A 184 7.01 -19.34 8.00
C GLU A 184 8.01 -18.53 7.17
N ASP A 185 7.90 -17.20 7.22
CA ASP A 185 8.85 -16.29 6.57
C ASP A 185 8.90 -16.41 5.02
N LYS A 186 7.87 -16.98 4.39
CA LYS A 186 7.85 -17.30 2.94
C LYS A 186 8.20 -16.13 2.02
N ILE A 187 7.89 -14.89 2.42
CA ILE A 187 8.25 -13.70 1.64
C ILE A 187 9.77 -13.57 1.42
N PHE A 188 10.59 -14.13 2.31
CA PHE A 188 12.05 -14.13 2.16
C PHE A 188 12.51 -15.08 1.04
N GLU A 189 11.75 -16.13 0.74
CA GLU A 189 12.02 -16.98 -0.43
C GLU A 189 11.84 -16.18 -1.74
N GLU A 190 10.74 -15.42 -1.84
CA GLU A 190 10.49 -14.52 -2.98
C GLU A 190 11.56 -13.44 -3.08
N GLN A 191 11.97 -12.84 -1.95
CA GLN A 191 13.03 -11.84 -1.90
C GLN A 191 14.38 -12.40 -2.39
N MET A 192 14.73 -13.62 -1.98
CA MET A 192 15.96 -14.29 -2.43
C MET A 192 15.90 -14.59 -3.93
N GLN A 193 14.78 -15.10 -4.43
CA GLN A 193 14.59 -15.37 -5.86
C GLN A 193 14.68 -14.07 -6.67
N PHE A 194 13.99 -13.02 -6.24
CA PHE A 194 14.05 -11.70 -6.86
C PHE A 194 15.49 -11.16 -6.89
N THR A 195 16.22 -11.28 -5.78
CA THR A 195 17.63 -10.86 -5.70
C THR A 195 18.51 -11.61 -6.69
N GLN A 196 18.25 -12.89 -6.95
CA GLN A 196 19.03 -13.66 -7.91
C GLN A 196 18.69 -13.31 -9.36
N THR A 197 17.43 -12.99 -9.66
CA THR A 197 16.94 -12.80 -11.03
C THR A 197 16.90 -11.34 -11.49
N TRP A 198 16.94 -10.37 -10.58
CA TRP A 198 16.78 -8.94 -10.90
C TRP A 198 17.93 -8.38 -11.77
N GLN A 199 17.71 -8.21 -13.07
CA GLN A 199 18.73 -7.69 -14.00
C GLN A 199 18.27 -6.42 -14.74
N SER A 200 17.28 -5.71 -14.22
CA SER A 200 16.64 -4.57 -14.88
C SER A 200 17.43 -3.27 -14.69
N SER A 201 17.28 -2.34 -15.64
CA SER A 201 17.69 -0.94 -15.52
C SER A 201 16.60 -0.05 -14.90
N ALA A 202 15.43 -0.62 -14.55
CA ALA A 202 14.36 0.11 -13.90
C ALA A 202 14.81 0.68 -12.55
N THR A 203 14.36 1.89 -12.25
CA THR A 203 14.56 2.51 -10.94
C THR A 203 13.38 2.22 -10.05
N ILE A 204 13.62 1.52 -8.95
CA ILE A 204 12.62 1.22 -7.92
C ILE A 204 12.98 1.96 -6.64
N ARG A 205 11.98 2.53 -6.00
CA ARG A 205 12.08 3.12 -4.67
C ARG A 205 11.24 2.32 -3.68
N LEU A 206 11.86 1.82 -2.62
CA LEU A 206 11.20 1.11 -1.54
C LEU A 206 11.32 1.94 -0.25
N GLN A 207 10.20 2.16 0.42
CA GLN A 207 10.15 2.69 1.78
C GLN A 207 9.60 1.61 2.71
N LEU A 208 10.44 1.16 3.64
CA LEU A 208 10.08 0.27 4.73
C LEU A 208 9.92 1.11 6.00
N THR A 209 8.76 0.99 6.63
CA THR A 209 8.47 1.68 7.88
C THR A 209 8.07 0.70 8.96
N THR A 210 8.45 0.95 10.21
CA THR A 210 8.12 0.09 11.36
C THR A 210 7.99 0.93 12.63
N GLY A 211 7.04 0.60 13.50
CA GLY A 211 6.98 1.14 14.86
C GLY A 211 8.00 0.46 15.77
N ALA A 212 8.75 1.21 16.56
CA ALA A 212 9.80 0.62 17.40
C ALA A 212 9.26 -0.24 18.54
N ARG A 213 7.98 -0.09 18.91
CA ARG A 213 7.28 -0.82 19.97
C ARG A 213 6.46 -2.00 19.45
N GLU A 214 6.74 -2.45 18.23
CA GLU A 214 6.15 -3.67 17.66
C GLU A 214 6.73 -4.95 18.27
N LEU A 215 6.10 -6.09 17.97
CA LEU A 215 6.56 -7.38 18.48
C LEU A 215 7.97 -7.71 17.95
N PRO A 216 8.82 -8.40 18.73
CA PRO A 216 10.21 -8.67 18.33
C PRO A 216 10.38 -9.32 16.96
N HIS A 217 9.53 -10.27 16.58
CA HIS A 217 9.59 -10.92 15.27
C HIS A 217 9.23 -9.99 14.11
N MET A 218 8.39 -8.97 14.34
CA MET A 218 8.04 -7.97 13.34
C MET A 218 9.19 -6.99 13.10
N LEU A 219 9.90 -6.64 14.19
CA LEU A 219 11.11 -5.84 14.13
C LEU A 219 12.22 -6.59 13.38
N ASP A 220 12.50 -7.84 13.78
CA ASP A 220 13.51 -8.69 13.12
C ASP A 220 13.23 -8.87 11.63
N GLY A 221 11.99 -9.22 11.26
CA GLY A 221 11.60 -9.39 9.88
C GLY A 221 11.72 -8.09 9.05
N SER A 222 11.36 -6.94 9.64
CA SER A 222 11.52 -5.64 8.98
C SER A 222 13.00 -5.27 8.79
N ASP A 223 13.84 -5.51 9.80
CA ASP A 223 15.28 -5.23 9.75
C ASP A 223 16.00 -6.12 8.73
N ARG A 224 15.70 -7.43 8.72
CA ARG A 224 16.21 -8.40 7.73
C ARG A 224 15.83 -8.01 6.31
N MET A 225 14.55 -7.69 6.08
CA MET A 225 14.06 -7.25 4.77
C MET A 225 14.74 -5.95 4.34
N GLY A 226 14.87 -4.98 5.25
CA GLY A 226 15.55 -3.72 5.00
C GLY A 226 17.02 -3.89 4.63
N GLN A 227 17.75 -4.76 5.32
CA GLN A 227 19.14 -5.08 5.01
C GLN A 227 19.26 -5.75 3.63
N ALA A 228 18.41 -6.73 3.35
CA ALA A 228 18.43 -7.47 2.09
C ALA A 228 18.15 -6.55 0.88
N MET A 229 17.19 -5.63 1.01
CA MET A 229 16.83 -4.72 -0.07
C MET A 229 17.83 -3.56 -0.25
N ARG A 230 18.49 -3.11 0.82
CA ARG A 230 19.60 -2.14 0.72
C ARG A 230 20.80 -2.70 -0.06
N ALA A 231 21.03 -4.01 -0.02
CA ALA A 231 22.09 -4.65 -0.81
C ALA A 231 21.85 -4.57 -2.33
N LEU A 232 20.67 -4.10 -2.78
CA LEU A 232 20.32 -3.92 -4.18
C LEU A 232 20.46 -2.45 -4.66
N SER A 233 21.08 -1.58 -3.87
CA SER A 233 21.30 -0.15 -4.23
C SER A 233 21.97 0.01 -5.60
N ASP A 234 23.00 -0.78 -5.85
CA ASP A 234 23.81 -0.70 -7.07
C ASP A 234 23.11 -1.35 -8.27
N ARG A 235 21.90 -1.90 -8.06
CA ARG A 235 21.05 -2.55 -9.06
C ARG A 235 19.76 -1.78 -9.30
N GLY A 236 19.76 -0.47 -9.04
CA GLY A 236 18.63 0.41 -9.34
C GLY A 236 17.50 0.40 -8.30
N ILE A 237 17.71 -0.20 -7.12
CA ILE A 237 16.71 -0.23 -6.05
C ILE A 237 17.17 0.62 -4.87
N THR A 238 16.53 1.77 -4.65
CA THR A 238 16.78 2.61 -3.48
C THR A 238 15.85 2.21 -2.34
N THR A 239 16.41 1.88 -1.17
CA THR A 239 15.62 1.43 -0.01
C THR A 239 15.82 2.37 1.19
N ASP A 240 14.74 3.03 1.60
CA ASP A 240 14.65 3.76 2.86
C ASP A 240 14.05 2.87 3.94
N VAL A 241 14.74 2.70 5.08
CA VAL A 241 14.20 1.99 6.26
C VAL A 241 14.04 3.00 7.37
N ILE A 242 12.85 3.09 7.93
CA ILE A 242 12.43 4.15 8.84
C ILE A 242 11.76 3.53 10.05
N ARG A 243 12.32 3.78 11.22
CA ARG A 243 11.79 3.31 12.49
C ARG A 243 11.19 4.50 13.25
N PHE A 244 9.96 4.33 13.73
CA PHE A 244 9.27 5.33 14.53
C PHE A 244 9.36 4.95 16.02
N GLU A 245 10.24 5.63 16.76
CA GLU A 245 10.66 5.25 18.13
C GLU A 245 9.52 5.10 19.14
N ASP A 246 8.47 5.92 19.02
CA ASP A 246 7.38 5.95 19.98
C ASP A 246 6.11 5.24 19.51
N GLU A 247 6.13 4.66 18.32
CA GLU A 247 4.95 4.07 17.69
C GLU A 247 4.93 2.54 17.84
N ASP A 248 3.72 2.02 17.98
CA ASP A 248 3.37 0.60 17.90
C ASP A 248 2.78 0.23 16.53
N HIS A 249 2.26 -0.99 16.41
CA HIS A 249 1.78 -1.54 15.15
C HIS A 249 0.70 -0.69 14.47
N VAL A 250 -0.22 -0.04 15.20
CA VAL A 250 -1.29 0.75 14.58
C VAL A 250 -0.96 2.23 14.58
N SER A 251 -0.35 2.72 15.65
CA SER A 251 -0.01 4.14 15.81
C SER A 251 1.06 4.64 14.82
N VAL A 252 1.84 3.73 14.22
CA VAL A 252 2.79 4.08 13.13
C VAL A 252 2.11 4.56 11.84
N LEU A 253 0.85 4.21 11.60
CA LEU A 253 0.14 4.48 10.35
C LEU A 253 0.15 5.96 9.95
N PRO A 254 -0.30 6.94 10.77
CA PRO A 254 -0.26 8.35 10.38
C PRO A 254 1.16 8.83 10.05
N GLY A 255 2.17 8.41 10.82
CA GLY A 255 3.56 8.77 10.61
C GLY A 255 4.11 8.26 9.28
N MET A 256 3.78 7.02 8.92
CA MET A 256 4.09 6.43 7.61
C MET A 256 3.38 7.18 6.47
N LEU A 257 2.05 7.32 6.55
CA LEU A 257 1.23 7.89 5.48
C LEU A 257 1.57 9.36 5.21
N ALA A 258 2.00 10.10 6.24
CA ALA A 258 2.46 11.48 6.13
C ALA A 258 3.66 11.66 5.16
N ARG A 259 4.41 10.60 4.86
CA ARG A 259 5.63 10.67 4.04
C ARG A 259 5.38 10.45 2.56
N LEU A 260 4.25 9.82 2.20
CA LEU A 260 3.96 9.36 0.85
C LEU A 260 4.00 10.46 -0.22
N PRO A 261 3.46 11.68 0.02
CA PRO A 261 3.49 12.72 -1.01
C PRO A 261 4.93 13.10 -1.38
N ARG A 262 5.82 13.25 -0.40
CA ARG A 262 7.23 13.54 -0.70
C ARG A 262 7.92 12.34 -1.37
N PHE A 263 7.61 11.13 -0.92
CA PHE A 263 8.24 9.91 -1.42
C PHE A 263 7.94 9.67 -2.90
N ILE A 264 6.69 9.85 -3.36
CA ILE A 264 6.34 9.65 -4.78
C ILE A 264 6.99 10.69 -5.73
N TRP A 265 7.40 11.85 -5.20
CA TRP A 265 8.11 12.89 -5.96
C TRP A 265 9.64 12.72 -5.95
N SER A 266 10.17 11.73 -5.22
CA SER A 266 11.62 11.55 -5.05
C SER A 266 12.33 10.98 -6.27
#